data_AF-A0A941EVS4-F1
#
_entry.id   AF-A0A941EVS4-F1
#
_cell.length_a   1.000
_cell.length_b   1.000
_cell.length_c   1.000
_cell.angle_alpha   90.00
_cell.angle_beta   90.00
_cell.angle_gamma   90.00
#
_symmetry.space_group_name_H-M   'P 1'
#
loop_
_entity.id
_entity.type
_entity.pdbx_description
1 polymer ?
#
loop_
_entity_poly.entity_id
_entity_poly.type
_entity_poly.pdbx_seq_one_letter_code
_entity_poly.pdbx_strand_id
1 'polypeptide(L)'
;MTLPRTEPSHRRPADSGGLSGPEGNERLTALTGVVLLLLFAAEGFTLLRLGRLLYWHYLLGFLLVGPVCLKIGSTVYRFTRYYTRHQPYVRKGPPYPLLRSIGPFTVLATITVIGTGVLLGIQHQPHVYGGFSLLFLHKLSFVGWAALMTVHVLAYLPRLPRLLAADAMPGRAARAVGGRGLRYGLVLLSLGAGAVLAAWGADLSSTWSR
;
A
#
# COMPACT_ATOMS: atom_id res chain seq x y z
N MET A 1 -54.13 15.17 -28.47
CA MET A 1 -53.56 13.99 -27.80
C MET A 1 -52.05 14.03 -27.97
N THR A 2 -51.37 14.71 -27.06
CA THR A 2 -49.93 15.00 -27.11
C THR A 2 -49.20 13.97 -26.25
N LEU A 3 -48.38 13.12 -26.87
CA LEU A 3 -47.55 12.17 -26.14
C LEU A 3 -46.48 12.94 -25.33
N PRO A 4 -46.26 12.60 -24.05
CA PRO A 4 -45.19 13.21 -23.28
C PRO A 4 -43.85 12.77 -23.85
N ARG A 5 -43.04 13.76 -24.26
CA ARG A 5 -41.66 13.59 -24.68
C ARG A 5 -40.87 13.06 -23.49
N THR A 6 -40.50 11.78 -23.52
CA THR A 6 -39.53 11.21 -22.58
C THR A 6 -38.19 11.86 -22.85
N GLU A 7 -37.81 12.83 -22.03
CA GLU A 7 -36.44 13.34 -22.06
C GLU A 7 -35.48 12.19 -21.74
N PRO A 8 -34.39 12.04 -22.51
CA PRO A 8 -33.36 11.08 -22.16
C PRO A 8 -32.77 11.54 -20.82
N SER A 9 -33.11 10.80 -19.76
CA SER A 9 -32.45 10.93 -18.46
C SER A 9 -30.95 10.89 -18.69
N HIS A 10 -30.30 12.05 -18.55
CA HIS A 10 -28.86 12.19 -18.49
C HIS A 10 -28.36 11.36 -17.30
N ARG A 11 -28.14 10.06 -17.52
CA ARG A 11 -27.31 9.23 -16.64
C ARG A 11 -25.93 9.88 -16.67
N ARG A 12 -25.63 10.70 -15.66
CA ARG A 12 -24.28 11.20 -15.41
C ARG A 12 -23.32 10.01 -15.51
N PRO A 13 -22.32 10.04 -16.41
CA PRO A 13 -21.23 9.06 -16.40
C PRO A 13 -20.27 9.28 -15.21
N ALA A 14 -20.76 9.77 -14.07
CA ALA A 14 -19.93 10.41 -13.04
C ALA A 14 -19.24 9.43 -12.08
N ASP A 15 -19.64 8.16 -12.03
CA ASP A 15 -19.12 7.21 -11.02
C ASP A 15 -18.05 6.23 -11.53
N SER A 16 -17.81 6.16 -12.84
CA SER A 16 -16.80 5.27 -13.42
C SER A 16 -15.40 5.88 -13.49
N GLY A 17 -15.30 7.21 -13.50
CA GLY A 17 -14.04 7.95 -13.69
C GLY A 17 -13.41 8.54 -12.43
N GLY A 18 -14.11 8.63 -11.30
CA GLY A 18 -13.59 9.22 -10.05
C GLY A 18 -12.75 8.26 -9.20
N LEU A 19 -12.13 8.77 -8.13
CA LEU A 19 -11.36 7.96 -7.15
C LEU A 19 -12.18 6.88 -6.45
N SER A 20 -13.48 7.11 -6.26
CA SER A 20 -14.44 6.14 -5.73
C SER A 20 -14.76 5.02 -6.72
N GLY A 21 -14.41 5.20 -8.00
CA GLY A 21 -14.57 4.22 -9.05
C GLY A 21 -13.51 3.10 -8.96
N PRO A 22 -13.83 1.89 -9.43
CA PRO A 22 -12.93 0.75 -9.32
C PRO A 22 -11.66 0.89 -10.17
N GLU A 23 -11.64 1.80 -11.14
CA GLU A 23 -10.46 2.16 -11.94
C GLU A 23 -9.53 3.13 -11.20
N GLY A 24 -10.10 4.18 -10.60
CA GLY A 24 -9.34 5.12 -9.77
C GLY A 24 -8.68 4.43 -8.58
N ASN A 25 -9.39 3.51 -7.93
CA ASN A 25 -8.85 2.69 -6.84
C ASN A 25 -7.72 1.76 -7.30
N GLU A 26 -7.85 1.11 -8.47
CA GLU A 26 -6.78 0.25 -9.01
C GLU A 26 -5.51 1.04 -9.29
N ARG A 27 -5.63 2.22 -9.93
CA ARG A 27 -4.48 3.09 -10.22
C ARG A 27 -3.81 3.62 -8.96
N LEU A 28 -4.59 4.05 -7.96
CA LEU A 28 -4.04 4.42 -6.65
C LEU A 28 -3.27 3.25 -6.02
N THR A 29 -3.88 2.07 -6.02
CA THR A 29 -3.27 0.85 -5.46
C THR A 29 -1.99 0.45 -6.21
N ALA A 30 -1.97 0.62 -7.54
CA ALA A 30 -0.80 0.34 -8.37
C ALA A 30 0.32 1.36 -8.11
N LEU A 31 0.00 2.66 -8.12
CA LEU A 31 0.95 3.74 -7.85
C LEU A 31 1.59 3.60 -6.47
N THR A 32 0.77 3.40 -5.41
CA THR A 32 1.28 3.12 -4.07
C THR A 32 2.12 1.85 -4.03
N GLY A 33 1.76 0.83 -4.81
CA GLY A 33 2.54 -0.41 -4.95
C GLY A 33 3.94 -0.20 -5.53
N VAL A 34 4.09 0.68 -6.52
CA VAL A 34 5.39 1.04 -7.11
C VAL A 34 6.25 1.77 -6.09
N VAL A 35 5.68 2.76 -5.39
CA VAL A 35 6.37 3.49 -4.31
C VAL A 35 6.84 2.53 -3.23
N LEU A 36 5.95 1.63 -2.77
CA LEU A 36 6.30 0.62 -1.78
C LEU A 36 7.38 -0.33 -2.27
N LEU A 37 7.35 -0.77 -3.53
CA LEU A 37 8.38 -1.65 -4.09
C LEU A 37 9.76 -0.99 -4.01
N LEU A 38 9.86 0.29 -4.37
CA LEU A 38 11.11 1.05 -4.29
C LEU A 38 11.57 1.24 -2.84
N LEU A 39 10.65 1.61 -1.93
CA LEU A 39 10.97 1.79 -0.52
C LEU A 39 11.38 0.47 0.16
N PHE A 40 10.70 -0.64 -0.12
CA PHE A 40 11.09 -1.96 0.39
C PHE A 40 12.43 -2.43 -0.18
N ALA A 41 12.75 -2.09 -1.43
CA ALA A 41 14.07 -2.40 -2.00
C ALA A 41 15.18 -1.59 -1.30
N ALA A 42 14.94 -0.29 -1.06
CA ALA A 42 15.86 0.56 -0.29
C ALA A 42 16.02 0.06 1.16
N GLU A 43 14.92 -0.32 1.81
CA GLU A 43 14.91 -0.89 3.16
C GLU A 43 15.68 -2.22 3.20
N GLY A 44 15.45 -3.11 2.24
CA GLY A 44 16.17 -4.38 2.11
C GLY A 44 17.67 -4.18 1.91
N PHE A 45 18.10 -3.12 1.23
CA PHE A 45 19.51 -2.78 1.09
C PHE A 45 20.17 -2.45 2.44
N THR A 46 19.44 -1.80 3.36
CA THR A 46 19.97 -1.49 4.70
C THR A 46 20.34 -2.75 5.49
N LEU A 47 19.65 -3.87 5.23
CA LEU A 47 19.91 -5.16 5.89
C LEU A 47 21.29 -5.73 5.55
N LEU A 48 21.84 -5.42 4.38
CA LEU A 48 23.15 -5.94 3.95
C LEU A 48 24.29 -5.47 4.86
N ARG A 49 24.12 -4.32 5.54
CA ARG A 49 25.09 -3.76 6.49
C ARG A 49 24.37 -3.10 7.67
N LEU A 50 23.47 -3.87 8.31
CA LEU A 50 22.55 -3.36 9.33
C LEU A 50 23.25 -2.58 10.45
N GLY A 51 24.44 -3.00 10.92
CA GLY A 51 25.16 -2.27 11.98
C GLY A 51 25.50 -0.82 11.60
N ARG A 52 25.93 -0.57 10.35
CA ARG A 52 26.27 0.79 9.86
C ARG A 52 25.06 1.55 9.34
N LEU A 53 24.05 0.83 8.86
CA LEU A 53 22.85 1.38 8.22
C LEU A 53 21.62 1.34 9.13
N LEU A 54 21.80 1.11 10.44
CA LEU A 54 20.70 0.98 11.38
C LEU A 54 19.83 2.25 11.41
N TYR A 55 20.47 3.42 11.41
CA TYR A 55 19.79 4.70 11.27
C TYR A 55 18.84 4.73 10.06
N TRP A 56 19.34 4.32 8.89
CA TRP A 56 18.58 4.31 7.65
C TRP A 56 17.46 3.26 7.65
N HIS A 57 17.70 2.10 8.25
CA HIS A 57 16.69 1.06 8.42
C HIS A 57 15.50 1.58 9.24
N TYR A 58 15.78 2.27 10.35
CA TYR A 58 14.73 2.88 11.16
C TYR A 58 13.99 3.96 10.37
N LEU A 59 14.72 4.88 9.76
CA LEU A 59 14.15 5.98 9.00
C LEU A 59 13.21 5.49 7.89
N LEU A 60 13.66 4.52 7.08
CA LEU A 60 12.89 3.93 6.00
C LEU A 60 11.73 3.07 6.53
N GLY A 61 11.94 2.30 7.60
CA GLY A 61 10.90 1.54 8.29
C GLY A 61 9.74 2.41 8.77
N PHE A 62 10.02 3.56 9.39
CA PHE A 62 8.99 4.52 9.79
C PHE A 62 8.34 5.22 8.59
N LEU A 63 9.12 5.57 7.56
CA LEU A 63 8.60 6.16 6.33
C LEU A 63 7.59 5.22 5.63
N LEU A 64 7.83 3.91 5.65
CA LEU A 64 6.97 2.89 5.06
C LEU A 64 5.56 2.84 5.66
N VAL A 65 5.37 3.24 6.93
CA VAL A 65 4.09 3.14 7.63
C VAL A 65 2.96 3.82 6.86
N GLY A 66 3.19 5.05 6.40
CA GLY A 66 2.19 5.84 5.68
C GLY A 66 1.74 5.18 4.37
N PRO A 67 2.66 4.92 3.41
CA PRO A 67 2.33 4.25 2.16
C PRO A 67 1.75 2.84 2.34
N VAL A 68 2.18 2.08 3.36
CA VAL A 68 1.59 0.77 3.68
C VAL A 68 0.13 0.92 4.12
N CYS A 69 -0.17 1.87 5.01
CA CYS A 69 -1.54 2.17 5.41
C CYS A 69 -2.40 2.56 4.20
N LEU A 70 -1.87 3.37 3.28
CA LEU A 70 -2.58 3.72 2.05
C LEU A 70 -2.85 2.50 1.17
N LYS A 71 -1.86 1.60 1.01
CA LYS A 71 -2.00 0.37 0.22
C LYS A 71 -3.03 -0.57 0.81
N ILE A 72 -2.99 -0.80 2.12
CA ILE A 72 -3.95 -1.65 2.83
C ILE A 72 -5.35 -1.01 2.78
N GLY A 73 -5.46 0.29 3.03
CA GLY A 73 -6.72 1.02 2.96
C GLY A 73 -7.35 0.93 1.57
N SER A 74 -6.57 1.10 0.50
CA SER A 74 -7.10 1.03 -0.87
C SER A 74 -7.56 -0.38 -1.25
N THR A 75 -6.86 -1.43 -0.81
CA THR A 75 -7.25 -2.82 -1.08
C THR A 75 -8.45 -3.25 -0.25
N VAL A 76 -8.50 -2.88 1.03
CA VAL A 76 -9.66 -3.12 1.92
C VAL A 76 -10.88 -2.38 1.41
N TYR A 77 -10.73 -1.13 0.96
CA TYR A 77 -11.83 -0.38 0.33
C TYR A 77 -12.43 -1.15 -0.85
N ARG A 78 -11.59 -1.62 -1.78
CA ARG A 78 -12.04 -2.43 -2.92
C ARG A 78 -12.73 -3.72 -2.48
N PHE A 79 -12.14 -4.41 -1.50
CA PHE A 79 -12.68 -5.64 -0.92
C PHE A 79 -14.09 -5.38 -0.38
N THR A 80 -14.24 -4.41 0.53
CA THR A 80 -15.51 -4.03 1.14
C THR A 80 -16.55 -3.69 0.08
N ARG A 81 -16.23 -2.81 -0.89
CA ARG A 81 -17.18 -2.42 -1.95
C ARG A 81 -17.63 -3.61 -2.81
N TYR A 82 -16.77 -4.60 -3.03
CA TYR A 82 -17.13 -5.82 -3.75
C TYR A 82 -18.13 -6.68 -2.95
N TYR A 83 -17.88 -6.95 -1.66
CA TYR A 83 -18.78 -7.79 -0.85
C TYR A 83 -20.05 -7.07 -0.41
N THR A 84 -20.03 -5.75 -0.29
CA THR A 84 -21.25 -4.94 -0.11
C THR A 84 -21.99 -4.71 -1.43
N ARG A 85 -21.66 -5.47 -2.49
CA ARG A 85 -22.36 -5.51 -3.79
C ARG A 85 -22.44 -4.17 -4.51
N HIS A 86 -21.45 -3.28 -4.35
CA HIS A 86 -21.43 -2.02 -5.10
C HIS A 86 -21.24 -2.31 -6.60
N GLN A 87 -22.26 -1.98 -7.41
CA GLN A 87 -22.41 -2.44 -8.79
C GLN A 87 -21.17 -2.22 -9.67
N PRO A 88 -20.52 -1.03 -9.69
CA PRO A 88 -19.26 -0.83 -10.41
C PRO A 88 -18.14 -1.83 -10.04
N TYR A 89 -18.00 -2.20 -8.76
CA TYR A 89 -16.94 -3.11 -8.31
C TYR A 89 -17.26 -4.57 -8.62
N VAL A 90 -18.53 -4.96 -8.52
CA VAL A 90 -18.98 -6.31 -8.88
C VAL A 90 -18.79 -6.55 -10.38
N ARG A 91 -19.15 -5.57 -11.22
CA ARG A 91 -18.98 -5.64 -12.68
C ARG A 91 -17.53 -5.75 -13.12
N LYS A 92 -16.59 -5.16 -12.36
CA LYS A 92 -15.15 -5.31 -12.61
C LYS A 92 -14.63 -6.73 -12.31
N GLY A 93 -15.40 -7.51 -11.55
CA GLY A 93 -15.12 -8.91 -11.25
C GLY A 93 -14.26 -9.12 -9.99
N PRO A 94 -14.24 -10.35 -9.46
CA PRO A 94 -13.48 -10.71 -8.27
C PRO A 94 -11.96 -10.58 -8.50
N PRO A 95 -11.17 -10.34 -7.43
CA PRO A 95 -9.73 -10.53 -7.49
C PRO A 95 -9.40 -12.00 -7.81
N TYR A 96 -8.23 -12.26 -8.42
CA TYR A 96 -7.76 -13.62 -8.68
C TYR A 96 -7.75 -14.46 -7.39
N PRO A 97 -8.34 -15.67 -7.38
CA PRO A 97 -8.67 -16.40 -6.15
C PRO A 97 -7.44 -16.77 -5.31
N LEU A 98 -6.34 -17.18 -5.92
CA LEU A 98 -5.08 -17.44 -5.19
C LEU A 98 -4.55 -16.19 -4.48
N LEU A 99 -4.54 -15.05 -5.17
CA LEU A 99 -4.08 -13.78 -4.63
C LEU A 99 -5.03 -13.20 -3.57
N ARG A 100 -6.31 -13.57 -3.65
CA ARG A 100 -7.32 -13.25 -2.64
C ARG A 100 -7.06 -14.00 -1.33
N SER A 101 -6.57 -15.23 -1.39
CA SER A 101 -6.20 -15.99 -0.18
C SER A 101 -4.88 -15.51 0.42
N ILE A 102 -3.87 -15.22 -0.41
CA ILE A 102 -2.55 -14.76 0.04
C ILE A 102 -2.59 -13.33 0.60
N GLY A 103 -3.50 -12.49 0.09
CA GLY A 103 -3.63 -11.07 0.47
C GLY A 103 -3.75 -10.83 1.99
N PRO A 104 -4.72 -11.45 2.69
CA PRO A 104 -4.85 -11.31 4.14
C PRO A 104 -3.59 -11.70 4.92
N PHE A 105 -2.95 -12.82 4.59
CA PHE A 105 -1.70 -13.23 5.25
C PHE A 105 -0.58 -12.23 4.99
N THR A 106 -0.50 -11.69 3.78
CA THR A 106 0.48 -10.65 3.42
C THR A 106 0.25 -9.37 4.22
N VAL A 107 -1.01 -8.95 4.39
CA VAL A 107 -1.40 -7.79 5.21
C VAL A 107 -1.02 -8.02 6.67
N LEU A 108 -1.39 -9.17 7.24
CA LEU A 108 -1.07 -9.52 8.63
C LEU A 108 0.44 -9.57 8.86
N ALA A 109 1.20 -10.24 8.00
CA ALA A 109 2.64 -10.31 8.11
C ALA A 109 3.29 -8.92 7.98
N THR A 110 2.77 -8.05 7.11
CA THR A 110 3.25 -6.66 6.96
C THR A 110 3.00 -5.85 8.22
N ILE A 111 1.81 -5.95 8.80
CA ILE A 111 1.46 -5.29 10.07
C ILE A 111 2.36 -5.81 11.19
N THR A 112 2.61 -7.12 11.24
CA THR A 112 3.46 -7.72 12.28
C THR A 112 4.91 -7.26 12.17
N VAL A 113 5.54 -7.31 10.99
CA VAL A 113 6.95 -6.91 10.83
C VAL A 113 7.13 -5.41 11.10
N ILE A 114 6.24 -4.56 10.57
CA ILE A 114 6.30 -3.11 10.82
C ILE A 114 5.99 -2.81 12.28
N GLY A 115 4.96 -3.40 12.85
CA GLY A 115 4.56 -3.17 14.24
C GLY A 115 5.63 -3.59 15.24
N THR A 116 6.25 -4.76 15.04
CA THR A 116 7.39 -5.19 15.86
C THR A 116 8.60 -4.28 15.68
N GLY A 117 8.87 -3.78 14.47
CA GLY A 117 9.94 -2.81 14.20
C GLY A 117 9.72 -1.46 14.89
N VAL A 118 8.50 -0.92 14.80
CA VAL A 118 8.09 0.30 15.50
C VAL A 118 8.23 0.13 17.01
N LEU A 119 7.76 -0.99 17.58
CA LEU A 119 7.89 -1.26 19.01
C LEU A 119 9.35 -1.37 19.45
N LEU A 120 10.22 -2.02 18.66
CA LEU A 120 11.66 -2.06 18.93
C LEU A 120 12.26 -0.65 18.98
N GLY A 121 11.82 0.23 18.08
CA GLY A 121 12.29 1.61 18.09
C GLY A 121 11.83 2.40 19.31
N ILE A 122 10.57 2.24 19.74
CA ILE A 122 10.02 2.97 20.89
C ILE A 122 10.57 2.46 22.22
N GLN A 123 10.80 1.16 22.33
CA GLN A 123 11.13 0.54 23.63
C GLN A 123 12.62 0.60 23.97
N HIS A 124 13.48 0.87 22.99
CA HIS A 124 14.93 1.04 23.16
C HIS A 124 15.69 -0.15 23.78
N GLN A 125 15.01 -1.23 24.17
CA GLN A 125 15.58 -2.46 24.73
C GLN A 125 14.86 -3.70 24.18
N PRO A 126 15.53 -4.87 24.13
CA PRO A 126 14.88 -6.12 23.74
C PRO A 126 13.93 -6.58 24.84
N HIS A 127 12.69 -6.08 24.82
CA HIS A 127 11.64 -6.57 25.69
C HIS A 127 11.21 -7.99 25.31
N VAL A 128 10.85 -8.77 26.33
CA VAL A 128 10.38 -10.14 26.19
C VAL A 128 8.86 -10.17 26.32
N TYR A 129 8.19 -10.68 25.29
CA TYR A 129 6.74 -10.89 25.28
C TYR A 129 6.46 -12.39 25.20
N GLY A 130 5.80 -12.96 26.22
CA GLY A 130 5.43 -14.38 26.22
C GLY A 130 6.63 -15.35 26.08
N GLY A 131 7.80 -14.97 26.60
CA GLY A 131 9.03 -15.77 26.53
C GLY A 131 9.90 -15.56 25.28
N PHE A 132 9.44 -14.78 24.29
CA PHE A 132 10.20 -14.46 23.08
C PHE A 132 10.69 -13.01 23.11
N SER A 133 11.93 -12.76 22.68
CA SER A 133 12.40 -11.39 22.51
C SER A 133 11.71 -10.72 21.32
N LEU A 134 11.39 -9.43 21.46
CA LEU A 134 10.75 -8.66 20.39
C LEU A 134 11.62 -8.64 19.11
N LEU A 135 12.95 -8.62 19.27
CA LEU A 135 13.89 -8.72 18.16
C LEU A 135 13.79 -10.05 17.42
N PHE A 136 13.61 -11.16 18.15
CA PHE A 136 13.38 -12.46 17.54
C PHE A 136 12.06 -12.48 16.76
N LEU A 137 10.98 -11.95 17.34
CA LEU A 137 9.68 -11.85 16.67
C LEU A 137 9.75 -10.99 15.40
N HIS A 138 10.49 -9.88 15.44
CA HIS A 138 10.71 -9.04 14.26
C HIS A 138 11.44 -9.79 13.15
N LYS A 139 12.53 -10.50 13.47
CA LYS A 139 13.27 -11.32 12.49
C LYS A 139 12.43 -12.46 11.93
N LEU A 140 11.70 -13.17 12.78
CA LEU A 140 10.85 -14.30 12.37
C LEU A 140 9.71 -13.82 11.46
N SER A 141 9.04 -12.74 11.84
CA SER A 141 7.98 -12.14 11.02
C SER A 141 8.53 -11.60 9.70
N PHE A 142 9.73 -11.01 9.69
CA PHE A 142 10.41 -10.60 8.46
C PHE A 142 10.62 -11.77 7.49
N VAL A 143 11.09 -12.93 7.95
CA VAL A 143 11.30 -14.10 7.09
C VAL A 143 9.98 -14.58 6.47
N GLY A 144 8.93 -14.74 7.29
CA GLY A 144 7.61 -15.13 6.80
C GLY A 144 7.00 -14.10 5.84
N TRP A 145 7.14 -12.82 6.17
CA TRP A 145 6.73 -11.71 5.33
C TRP A 145 7.48 -11.70 4.00
N ALA A 146 8.80 -11.89 4.00
CA ALA A 146 9.62 -11.86 2.79
C ALA A 146 9.22 -12.98 1.81
N ALA A 147 8.91 -14.17 2.31
CA ALA A 147 8.39 -15.27 1.49
C ALA A 147 7.05 -14.90 0.84
N LEU A 148 6.08 -14.43 1.63
CA LEU A 148 4.77 -13.99 1.13
C LEU A 148 4.90 -12.83 0.14
N MET A 149 5.75 -11.85 0.44
CA MET A 149 5.93 -10.66 -0.38
C MET A 149 6.63 -10.98 -1.70
N THR A 150 7.59 -11.91 -1.70
CA THR A 150 8.23 -12.39 -2.93
C THR A 150 7.19 -13.02 -3.86
N VAL A 151 6.37 -13.95 -3.34
CA VAL A 151 5.28 -14.56 -4.13
C VAL A 151 4.30 -13.50 -4.62
N HIS A 152 3.91 -12.56 -3.76
CA HIS A 152 3.01 -11.47 -4.09
C HIS A 152 3.58 -10.59 -5.23
N VAL A 153 4.80 -10.10 -5.11
CA VAL A 153 5.44 -9.23 -6.10
C VAL A 153 5.61 -9.97 -7.42
N LEU A 154 6.12 -11.20 -7.43
CA LEU A 154 6.31 -11.97 -8.65
C LEU A 154 4.99 -12.23 -9.39
N ALA A 155 3.90 -12.47 -8.66
CA ALA A 155 2.58 -12.64 -9.28
C ALA A 155 2.02 -11.35 -9.93
N TYR A 156 2.42 -10.18 -9.45
CA TYR A 156 1.99 -8.87 -9.99
C TYR A 156 3.00 -8.23 -10.94
N LEU A 157 4.25 -8.69 -10.97
CA LEU A 157 5.34 -8.12 -11.77
C LEU A 157 5.01 -8.04 -13.28
N PRO A 158 4.41 -9.06 -13.92
CA PRO A 158 4.06 -8.98 -15.36
C PRO A 158 3.00 -7.93 -15.68
N ARG A 159 2.25 -7.44 -14.68
CA ARG A 159 1.13 -6.51 -14.86
C ARG A 159 1.56 -5.04 -14.68
N LEU A 160 2.69 -4.81 -14.03
CA LEU A 160 3.23 -3.48 -13.75
C LEU A 160 3.45 -2.62 -15.02
N PRO A 161 4.07 -3.12 -16.11
CA PRO A 161 4.34 -2.30 -17.30
C PRO A 161 3.06 -1.76 -17.94
N ARG A 162 2.02 -2.59 -18.03
CA ARG A 162 0.72 -2.21 -18.60
C ARG A 162 0.01 -1.16 -17.75
N LEU A 163 0.08 -1.26 -16.42
CA LEU A 163 -0.54 -0.30 -15.50
C LEU A 163 0.18 1.06 -15.52
N LEU A 164 1.51 1.05 -15.59
CA LEU A 164 2.33 2.26 -15.70
C LEU A 164 2.14 2.95 -17.06
N ALA A 165 2.11 2.19 -18.16
CA ALA A 165 1.86 2.72 -19.50
C ALA A 165 0.48 3.40 -19.62
N ALA A 166 -0.54 2.86 -18.94
CA ALA A 166 -1.90 3.41 -18.95
C ALA A 166 -2.02 4.75 -18.20
N ASP A 167 -1.10 5.06 -17.27
CA ASP A 167 -1.02 6.34 -16.57
C ASP A 167 -0.02 7.32 -17.21
N ALA A 168 0.98 6.80 -17.94
CA ALA A 168 2.01 7.58 -18.64
C ALA A 168 1.56 8.14 -20.00
N MET A 169 0.63 7.48 -20.73
CA MET A 169 0.17 7.96 -22.03
C MET A 169 -0.62 9.29 -21.91
N PRO A 170 -0.13 10.40 -22.49
CA PRO A 170 -0.89 11.64 -22.56
C PRO A 170 -1.99 11.48 -23.62
N GLY A 171 -3.25 11.52 -23.22
CA GLY A 171 -4.36 11.41 -24.17
C GLY A 171 -5.74 11.49 -23.55
N ARG A 172 -6.77 11.54 -24.41
CA ARG A 172 -8.20 11.66 -24.05
C ARG A 172 -8.66 10.58 -23.05
N ALA A 173 -8.00 9.42 -23.00
CA ALA A 173 -8.23 8.35 -22.02
C ALA A 173 -7.74 8.66 -20.59
N ALA A 174 -6.67 9.45 -20.42
CA ALA A 174 -6.20 9.91 -19.10
C ALA A 174 -7.12 10.98 -18.49
N ARG A 175 -7.82 11.75 -19.33
CA ARG A 175 -8.89 12.68 -18.92
C ARG A 175 -10.21 11.97 -18.58
N ALA A 176 -10.41 10.75 -19.08
CA ALA A 176 -11.62 9.96 -18.83
C ALA A 176 -11.67 9.35 -17.41
N VAL A 177 -10.52 9.18 -16.75
CA VAL A 177 -10.44 8.78 -15.33
C VAL A 177 -10.00 9.99 -14.50
N GLY A 178 -10.97 10.84 -14.15
CA GLY A 178 -10.81 11.96 -13.23
C GLY A 178 -10.11 11.59 -11.91
N GLY A 179 -9.61 12.60 -11.19
CA GLY A 179 -8.99 12.41 -9.88
C GLY A 179 -7.50 12.05 -9.89
N ARG A 180 -6.77 12.29 -10.99
CA ARG A 180 -5.30 12.13 -11.04
C ARG A 180 -4.60 12.94 -9.95
N GLY A 181 -4.92 14.22 -9.82
CA GLY A 181 -4.35 15.09 -8.79
C GLY A 181 -4.59 14.58 -7.36
N LEU A 182 -5.79 14.10 -7.07
CA LEU A 182 -6.10 13.55 -5.74
C LEU A 182 -5.43 12.18 -5.50
N ARG A 183 -5.21 11.33 -6.51
CA ARG A 183 -4.39 10.11 -6.37
C ARG A 183 -2.95 10.43 -5.97
N TYR A 184 -2.30 11.34 -6.69
CA TYR A 184 -0.95 11.79 -6.32
C TYR A 184 -0.95 12.50 -4.96
N GLY A 185 -1.98 13.30 -4.68
CA GLY A 185 -2.16 13.95 -3.38
C GLY A 185 -2.23 12.95 -2.23
N LEU A 186 -2.96 11.83 -2.37
CA LEU A 186 -3.03 10.79 -1.35
C LEU A 186 -1.69 10.06 -1.16
N VAL A 187 -0.95 9.79 -2.25
CA VAL A 187 0.39 9.19 -2.17
C VAL A 187 1.39 10.15 -1.52
N LEU A 188 1.35 11.44 -1.87
CA LEU A 188 2.19 12.47 -1.26
C LEU A 188 1.82 12.66 0.22
N LEU A 189 0.53 12.65 0.56
CA LEU A 189 0.07 12.72 1.94
C LEU A 189 0.53 11.52 2.75
N SER A 190 0.45 10.31 2.19
CA SER A 190 0.91 9.10 2.89
C SER A 190 2.43 9.10 3.07
N LEU A 191 3.20 9.53 2.06
CA LEU A 191 4.64 9.75 2.17
C LEU A 191 4.96 10.83 3.21
N GLY A 192 4.22 11.94 3.22
CA GLY A 192 4.40 13.02 4.20
C GLY A 192 4.12 12.56 5.62
N ALA A 193 3.03 11.80 5.84
CA ALA A 193 2.74 11.19 7.13
C ALA A 193 3.85 10.21 7.57
N GLY A 194 4.34 9.38 6.65
CA GLY A 194 5.50 8.52 6.90
C GLY A 194 6.77 9.32 7.21
N ALA A 195 7.02 10.42 6.52
CA ALA A 195 8.18 11.27 6.74
C ALA A 195 8.13 11.97 8.11
N VAL A 196 6.95 12.37 8.59
CA VAL A 196 6.77 12.88 9.96
C VAL A 196 7.11 11.79 10.98
N LEU A 197 6.62 10.57 10.78
CA LEU A 197 6.98 9.44 11.65
C LEU A 197 8.48 9.11 11.60
N ALA A 198 9.09 9.20 10.42
CA ALA A 198 10.51 8.96 10.24
C ALA A 198 11.37 10.02 10.91
N ALA A 199 10.99 11.30 10.80
CA ALA A 199 11.66 12.40 11.49
C ALA A 199 11.57 12.24 13.01
N TRP A 200 10.39 11.88 13.53
CA TRP A 200 10.21 11.56 14.95
C TRP A 200 11.03 10.32 15.38
N GLY A 201 11.06 9.28 14.55
CA GLY A 201 11.76 8.04 14.83
C GLY A 201 13.28 8.11 14.66
N ALA A 202 13.81 9.13 13.97
CA ALA A 202 15.23 9.29 13.72
C ALA A 202 16.05 9.40 15.02
N ASP A 203 15.49 10.08 16.02
CA ASP A 203 16.11 10.25 17.34
C ASP A 203 16.23 8.92 18.10
N LEU A 204 15.32 7.96 17.86
CA LEU A 204 15.26 6.65 18.51
C LEU A 204 16.41 5.71 18.08
N SER A 205 17.06 6.00 16.95
CA SER A 205 18.17 5.18 16.47
C SER A 205 19.48 5.46 17.22
N SER A 206 19.62 6.67 17.77
CA SER A 206 20.86 7.15 18.43
C SER A 206 21.16 6.43 19.75
N THR A 207 20.16 5.84 20.37
CA THR A 207 20.27 5.07 21.61
C THR A 207 20.85 3.66 21.39
N TRP A 208 20.78 3.11 20.17
CA TRP A 208 21.33 1.80 19.85
C TRP A 208 22.81 1.86 19.40
N SER A 209 23.32 3.07 19.11
CA SER A 209 24.70 3.32 18.70
C SER A 209 25.63 3.70 19.87
N ARG A 210 25.14 3.68 21.12
CA ARG A 210 25.93 3.90 22.33
C ARG A 210 26.27 2.59 23.02
#